data_AF-A0A539D4U7-F1
#
_entry.id   AF-A0A539D4U7-F1
#
_cell.length_a   1.000
_cell.length_b   1.000
_cell.length_c   1.000
_cell.angle_alpha   90.00
_cell.angle_beta   90.00
_cell.angle_gamma   90.00
#
_symmetry.space_group_name_H-M   'P 1'
#
loop_
_entity.id
_entity.type
_entity.pdbx_description
1 polymer ?
#
loop_
_entity_poly.entity_id
_entity_poly.type
_entity_poly.pdbx_seq_one_letter_code
_entity_poly.pdbx_strand_id
1 'polypeptide(L)'
;MRQPLFCIAAATAATALAGAASAQTLPQRDDPAWEAIGTTADGTRYDILPARTSREHTTVWLVLRATVAPSPTGSPNTVVAYAVVDCAASAIGVGTTEFYNVTQEFLRTVEGPEDPVPGPATDPGQLMLIRHVCSDQSAGT
;
A
#
# COMPACT_ATOMS: atom_id res chain seq x y z
N MET A 1 40.46 -13.86 -50.44
CA MET A 1 39.16 -14.12 -51.11
C MET A 1 38.14 -13.23 -50.39
N ARG A 2 37.87 -12.01 -50.86
CA ARG A 2 36.77 -11.60 -51.77
C ARG A 2 35.37 -12.05 -51.28
N GLN A 3 34.69 -11.11 -50.61
CA GLN A 3 33.22 -10.91 -50.63
C GLN A 3 32.75 -10.74 -52.11
N PRO A 4 31.45 -10.82 -52.52
CA PRO A 4 30.31 -10.24 -51.77
C PRO A 4 28.84 -10.69 -52.06
N LEU A 5 27.93 -10.11 -51.25
CA LEU A 5 26.60 -9.51 -51.51
C LEU A 5 25.45 -10.29 -52.22
N PHE A 6 24.24 -10.25 -51.62
CA PHE A 6 23.04 -9.47 -52.03
C PHE A 6 21.77 -10.01 -51.31
N CYS A 7 21.14 -9.24 -50.41
CA CYS A 7 19.86 -8.48 -50.58
C CYS A 7 18.60 -9.30 -50.18
N ILE A 8 17.48 -8.82 -49.61
CA ILE A 8 16.82 -7.50 -49.43
C ILE A 8 15.82 -7.60 -48.24
N ALA A 9 15.66 -6.46 -47.55
CA ALA A 9 14.51 -5.92 -46.79
C ALA A 9 13.41 -6.81 -46.15
N ALA A 10 13.08 -6.49 -44.90
CA ALA A 10 11.73 -6.02 -44.53
C ALA A 10 11.78 -5.28 -43.19
N ALA A 11 11.52 -3.98 -43.23
CA ALA A 11 11.18 -3.20 -42.06
C ALA A 11 9.75 -3.56 -41.63
N THR A 12 9.55 -3.96 -40.37
CA THR A 12 8.27 -3.72 -39.71
C THR A 12 8.53 -3.33 -38.27
N ALA A 13 8.19 -2.09 -37.96
CA ALA A 13 8.16 -1.55 -36.61
C ALA A 13 7.21 -2.39 -35.75
N ALA A 14 7.71 -2.91 -34.64
CA ALA A 14 6.90 -3.31 -33.50
C ALA A 14 7.18 -2.32 -32.37
N THR A 15 6.73 -1.07 -32.56
CA THR A 15 6.47 -0.14 -31.47
C THR A 15 5.12 -0.51 -30.85
N ALA A 16 5.05 -0.42 -29.52
CA ALA A 16 3.91 -0.72 -28.64
C ALA A 16 3.64 -2.22 -28.47
N LEU A 17 3.86 -2.82 -27.29
CA LEU A 17 3.39 -2.36 -25.99
C LEU A 17 4.51 -2.36 -24.96
N ALA A 18 5.13 -1.20 -24.74
CA ALA A 18 5.50 -0.81 -23.38
C ALA A 18 4.17 -0.51 -22.66
N GLY A 19 3.42 -1.57 -22.34
CA GLY A 19 2.20 -1.46 -21.54
C GLY A 19 2.65 -1.13 -20.13
N ALA A 20 2.49 0.15 -19.75
CA ALA A 20 2.49 0.70 -18.40
C ALA A 20 2.97 -0.27 -17.29
N ALA A 21 4.28 -0.51 -17.19
CA ALA A 21 4.87 -1.00 -15.95
C ALA A 21 5.51 0.20 -15.23
N SER A 22 4.68 1.19 -14.93
CA SER A 22 5.05 2.30 -14.05
C SER A 22 4.17 2.22 -12.82
N ALA A 23 4.81 2.41 -11.66
CA ALA A 23 4.19 2.97 -10.46
C ALA A 23 3.51 2.04 -9.43
N GLN A 24 4.05 0.83 -9.18
CA GLN A 24 3.82 0.20 -7.87
C GLN A 24 4.95 0.61 -6.94
N THR A 25 4.64 1.55 -6.04
CA THR A 25 5.56 2.06 -5.00
C THR A 25 5.37 1.29 -3.70
N LEU A 26 4.18 0.72 -3.49
CA LEU A 26 3.82 -0.08 -2.34
C LEU A 26 3.92 -1.60 -2.64
N PRO A 27 4.04 -2.43 -1.59
CA PRO A 27 3.96 -3.88 -1.72
C PRO A 27 2.65 -4.31 -2.40
N GLN A 28 2.70 -5.43 -3.12
CA GLN A 28 1.51 -5.97 -3.76
C GLN A 28 0.42 -6.24 -2.73
N ARG A 29 -0.81 -5.85 -3.06
CA ARG A 29 -1.98 -6.14 -2.23
C ARG A 29 -2.08 -7.62 -1.87
N ASP A 30 -1.70 -8.52 -2.77
CA ASP A 30 -1.90 -9.98 -2.62
C ASP A 30 -0.71 -10.69 -1.99
N ASP A 31 0.26 -9.94 -1.45
CA ASP A 31 1.41 -10.51 -0.74
C ASP A 31 0.93 -11.48 0.37
N PRO A 32 1.38 -12.74 0.41
CA PRO A 32 0.95 -13.67 1.45
C PRO A 32 1.44 -13.27 2.87
N ALA A 33 2.34 -12.30 3.00
CA ALA A 33 2.94 -11.89 4.26
C ALA A 33 2.12 -10.84 5.06
N TRP A 34 0.93 -10.45 4.58
CA TRP A 34 0.04 -9.56 5.34
C TRP A 34 -0.49 -10.22 6.63
N GLU A 35 -0.32 -9.53 7.75
CA GLU A 35 -0.82 -9.93 9.07
C GLU A 35 -2.11 -9.19 9.42
N ALA A 36 -3.16 -9.92 9.79
CA ALA A 36 -4.44 -9.33 10.17
C ALA A 36 -4.39 -8.68 11.56
N ILE A 37 -4.79 -7.41 11.65
CA ILE A 37 -4.87 -6.69 12.94
C ILE A 37 -6.29 -6.63 13.49
N GLY A 38 -7.30 -6.79 12.63
CA GLY A 38 -8.70 -6.88 13.03
C GLY A 38 -9.68 -6.38 11.97
N THR A 39 -10.95 -6.37 12.35
CA THR A 39 -12.06 -5.90 11.51
C THR A 39 -12.89 -4.91 12.32
N THR A 40 -13.18 -3.75 11.72
CA THR A 40 -14.04 -2.72 12.34
C THR A 40 -15.51 -3.12 12.26
N ALA A 41 -16.38 -2.42 12.99
CA ALA A 41 -17.81 -2.72 13.04
C ALA A 41 -18.53 -2.58 11.68
N ASP A 42 -17.99 -1.78 10.76
CA ASP A 42 -18.52 -1.63 9.39
C ASP A 42 -18.05 -2.75 8.44
N GLY A 43 -17.27 -3.71 8.94
CA GLY A 43 -16.75 -4.83 8.17
C GLY A 43 -15.43 -4.56 7.45
N THR A 44 -14.80 -3.39 7.63
CA THR A 44 -13.47 -3.12 7.08
C THR A 44 -12.43 -3.92 7.83
N ARG A 45 -11.77 -4.83 7.11
CA ARG A 45 -10.62 -5.60 7.60
C ARG A 45 -9.35 -4.78 7.42
N TYR A 46 -8.53 -4.75 8.44
CA TYR A 46 -7.21 -4.14 8.42
C TYR A 46 -6.13 -5.21 8.57
N ASP A 47 -5.06 -5.08 7.80
CA ASP A 47 -3.85 -5.87 7.89
C ASP A 47 -2.63 -4.94 7.86
N ILE A 48 -1.51 -5.38 8.40
CA ILE A 48 -0.19 -4.74 8.27
C ILE A 48 0.79 -5.67 7.58
N LEU A 49 1.87 -5.14 7.03
CA LEU A 49 2.95 -5.94 6.48
C LEU A 49 4.15 -5.90 7.43
N PRO A 50 4.34 -6.91 8.31
CA PRO A 50 5.35 -6.84 9.38
C PRO A 50 6.77 -6.64 8.85
N ALA A 51 7.09 -7.23 7.69
CA ALA A 51 8.38 -7.09 7.03
C ALA A 51 8.70 -5.64 6.58
N ARG A 52 7.70 -4.76 6.58
CA ARG A 52 7.83 -3.33 6.23
C ARG A 52 7.40 -2.43 7.39
N THR A 53 7.34 -2.97 8.59
CA THR A 53 7.11 -2.23 9.82
C THR A 53 8.44 -1.98 10.52
N SER A 54 8.73 -0.72 10.83
CA SER A 54 9.89 -0.32 11.62
C SER A 54 9.46 0.58 12.78
N ARG A 55 10.25 0.59 13.84
CA ARG A 55 10.01 1.41 15.03
C ARG A 55 11.26 2.16 15.40
N GLU A 56 11.06 3.42 15.78
CA GLU A 56 12.07 4.27 16.38
C GLU A 56 11.42 5.08 17.51
N HIS A 57 11.89 4.90 18.74
CA HIS A 57 11.29 5.51 19.93
C HIS A 57 9.77 5.23 20.03
N THR A 58 8.95 6.28 19.98
CA THR A 58 7.48 6.23 20.04
C THR A 58 6.85 6.17 18.65
N THR A 59 7.63 6.28 17.59
CA THR A 59 7.15 6.33 16.21
C THR A 59 7.27 4.97 15.54
N VAL A 60 6.24 4.57 14.80
CA VAL A 60 6.17 3.34 14.01
C VAL A 60 5.87 3.72 12.56
N TRP A 61 6.72 3.29 11.64
CA TRP A 61 6.45 3.37 10.20
C TRP A 61 6.00 1.99 9.75
N LEU A 62 4.94 1.93 8.97
CA LEU A 62 4.36 0.67 8.54
C LEU A 62 3.70 0.78 7.17
N VAL A 63 3.37 -0.38 6.63
CA VAL A 63 2.44 -0.50 5.50
C VAL A 63 1.16 -1.12 6.02
N LEU A 64 0.03 -0.48 5.75
CA LEU A 64 -1.30 -0.98 6.08
C LEU A 64 -2.06 -1.36 4.82
N ARG A 65 -2.96 -2.32 4.98
CA ARG A 65 -3.96 -2.69 3.99
C ARG A 65 -5.33 -2.63 4.65
N ALA A 66 -6.25 -1.87 4.06
CA ALA A 66 -7.65 -1.84 4.47
C ALA A 66 -8.49 -2.46 3.35
N THR A 67 -9.32 -3.45 3.66
CA THR A 67 -10.19 -4.13 2.70
C THR A 67 -11.62 -4.15 3.20
N VAL A 68 -12.54 -3.67 2.37
CA VAL A 68 -13.99 -3.81 2.56
C VAL A 68 -14.54 -4.88 1.62
N ALA A 69 -15.72 -5.40 1.97
CA ALA A 69 -16.43 -6.34 1.11
C ALA A 69 -16.59 -5.79 -0.32
N PRO A 70 -16.62 -6.66 -1.35
CA PRO A 70 -16.72 -6.23 -2.74
C PRO A 70 -17.82 -5.18 -2.99
N SER A 71 -17.43 -3.97 -3.41
CA SER A 71 -18.35 -2.95 -3.93
C SER A 71 -18.80 -3.28 -5.38
N PRO A 72 -20.10 -3.41 -5.65
CA PRO A 72 -20.61 -3.69 -7.00
C PRO A 72 -20.49 -2.50 -7.96
N THR A 73 -20.10 -1.32 -7.46
CA THR A 73 -20.10 -0.06 -8.22
C THR A 73 -18.78 0.22 -8.95
N GLY A 74 -17.81 -0.71 -8.90
CA GLY A 74 -16.46 -0.50 -9.44
C GLY A 74 -15.58 0.44 -8.59
N SER A 75 -16.08 0.88 -7.43
CA SER A 75 -15.31 1.70 -6.49
C SER A 75 -14.16 0.90 -5.86
N PRO A 76 -13.08 1.57 -5.41
CA PRO A 76 -12.02 0.91 -4.65
C PRO A 76 -12.60 0.20 -3.42
N ASN A 77 -12.17 -1.03 -3.18
CA ASN A 77 -12.54 -1.82 -2.00
C ASN A 77 -11.31 -2.32 -1.24
N THR A 78 -10.11 -2.14 -1.79
CA THR A 78 -8.86 -2.32 -1.06
C THR A 78 -7.97 -1.11 -1.22
N VAL A 79 -7.37 -0.70 -0.12
CA VAL A 79 -6.41 0.40 -0.02
C VAL A 79 -5.15 -0.14 0.62
N VAL A 80 -3.99 0.08 -0.01
CA VAL A 80 -2.66 -0.19 0.57
C VAL A 80 -1.99 1.16 0.79
N ALA A 81 -1.36 1.39 1.94
CA ALA A 81 -0.75 2.70 2.23
C ALA A 81 0.49 2.60 3.12
N TYR A 82 1.41 3.55 2.95
CA TYR A 82 2.43 3.87 3.95
C TYR A 82 1.82 4.75 5.04
N ALA A 83 2.08 4.41 6.30
CA ALA A 83 1.64 5.20 7.43
C ALA A 83 2.72 5.35 8.49
N VAL A 84 2.61 6.45 9.23
CA VAL A 84 3.42 6.76 10.40
C VAL A 84 2.47 6.89 11.59
N VAL A 85 2.77 6.15 12.66
CA VAL A 85 2.02 6.18 13.91
C VAL A 85 2.92 6.72 15.00
N ASP A 86 2.47 7.75 15.71
CA ASP A 86 3.09 8.22 16.94
C ASP A 86 2.30 7.65 18.14
N CYS A 87 2.92 6.69 18.82
CA CYS A 87 2.33 6.02 19.97
C CYS A 87 2.19 6.91 21.21
N ALA A 88 3.06 7.92 21.38
CA ALA A 88 2.95 8.83 22.53
C ALA A 88 1.78 9.80 22.34
N ALA A 89 1.59 10.30 21.12
CA ALA A 89 0.50 11.21 20.79
C ALA A 89 -0.82 10.51 20.44
N SER A 90 -0.82 9.17 20.30
CA SER A 90 -1.95 8.43 19.73
C SER A 90 -2.41 9.03 18.40
N ALA A 91 -1.44 9.31 17.52
CA ALA A 91 -1.63 10.00 16.26
C ALA A 91 -1.17 9.15 15.07
N ILE A 92 -1.75 9.40 13.90
CA ILE A 92 -1.43 8.71 12.65
C ILE A 92 -1.39 9.68 11.46
N GLY A 93 -0.42 9.49 10.58
CA GLY A 93 -0.29 10.15 9.29
C GLY A 93 -0.22 9.13 8.17
N VAL A 94 -0.81 9.44 7.02
CA VAL A 94 -0.81 8.57 5.82
C VAL A 94 -0.15 9.32 4.66
N GLY A 95 0.83 8.69 4.03
CA GLY A 95 1.57 9.24 2.90
C GLY A 95 0.99 8.72 1.59
N THR A 96 1.73 7.85 0.91
CA THR A 96 1.32 7.24 -0.36
C THR A 96 0.27 6.16 -0.17
N THR A 97 -0.70 6.12 -1.08
CA THR A 97 -1.83 5.18 -1.08
C THR A 97 -2.08 4.59 -2.48
N GLU A 98 -2.25 3.27 -2.57
CA GLU A 98 -2.65 2.55 -3.78
C GLU A 98 -4.06 1.96 -3.62
N PHE A 99 -4.89 2.12 -4.65
CA PHE A 99 -6.31 1.75 -4.64
C PHE A 99 -6.59 0.62 -5.62
N TYR A 100 -7.36 -0.37 -5.16
CA TYR A 100 -7.77 -1.51 -5.98
C TYR A 100 -9.28 -1.76 -5.91
N ASN A 101 -9.84 -2.30 -6.99
CA ASN A 101 -11.25 -2.68 -7.08
C ASN A 101 -11.50 -4.15 -6.67
N VAL A 102 -12.78 -4.55 -6.73
CA VAL A 102 -13.25 -5.87 -6.29
C VAL A 102 -12.74 -7.04 -7.11
N THR A 103 -12.45 -6.80 -8.39
CA THR A 103 -11.78 -7.76 -9.28
C THR A 103 -10.28 -7.69 -9.13
N GLN A 104 -9.80 -7.05 -8.06
CA GLN A 104 -8.41 -6.99 -7.70
C GLN A 104 -7.53 -6.19 -8.67
N GLU A 105 -8.13 -5.39 -9.55
CA GLU A 105 -7.46 -4.53 -10.52
C GLU A 105 -6.97 -3.24 -9.85
N PHE A 106 -5.75 -2.83 -10.20
CA PHE A 106 -5.18 -1.57 -9.77
C PHE A 106 -5.89 -0.40 -10.45
N LEU A 107 -6.40 0.53 -9.64
CA LEU A 107 -7.15 1.69 -10.13
C LEU A 107 -6.29 2.94 -10.22
N ARG A 108 -5.56 3.28 -9.15
CA ARG A 108 -4.73 4.49 -9.08
C ARG A 108 -3.79 4.49 -7.88
N THR A 109 -2.75 5.30 -7.97
CA THR A 109 -1.92 5.75 -6.84
C THR A 109 -2.28 7.20 -6.50
N VAL A 110 -2.34 7.50 -5.21
CA VAL A 110 -2.36 8.87 -4.69
C VAL A 110 -1.10 9.04 -3.85
N GLU A 111 -0.21 9.91 -4.29
CA GLU A 111 0.97 10.27 -3.53
C GLU A 111 0.59 11.28 -2.45
N GLY A 112 0.94 10.97 -1.21
CA GLY A 112 0.85 11.90 -0.09
C GLY A 112 2.20 12.53 0.22
N PRO A 113 2.29 13.32 1.30
CA PRO A 113 3.58 13.85 1.76
C PRO A 113 4.56 12.71 2.07
N GLU A 114 5.84 12.91 1.75
CA GLU A 114 6.91 11.95 2.05
C GLU A 114 7.02 11.68 3.56
N ASP A 115 6.84 12.74 4.36
CA ASP A 115 6.76 12.70 5.82
C ASP A 115 5.36 13.10 6.28
N PRO A 116 4.38 12.17 6.29
CA PRO A 116 3.02 12.50 6.69
C PRO A 116 2.99 12.88 8.17
N VAL A 117 2.55 14.11 8.45
CA VAL A 117 2.42 14.63 9.82
C VAL A 117 1.30 13.89 10.54
N PRO A 118 1.59 13.16 11.64
CA PRO A 118 0.55 12.45 12.38
C PRO A 118 -0.47 13.42 12.99
N GLY A 119 -1.75 13.16 12.73
CA GLY A 119 -2.87 13.83 13.38
C GLY A 119 -3.58 12.90 14.37
N PRO A 120 -4.43 13.43 15.28
CA PRO A 120 -5.19 12.60 16.20
C PRO A 120 -5.98 11.52 15.44
N ALA A 121 -5.94 10.28 15.91
CA ALA A 121 -6.75 9.23 15.31
C ALA A 121 -8.24 9.51 15.52
N THR A 122 -9.00 9.56 14.44
CA THR A 122 -10.43 9.95 14.47
C THR A 122 -11.37 8.85 14.01
N ASP A 123 -10.91 7.88 13.23
CA ASP A 123 -11.74 6.76 12.77
C ASP A 123 -11.43 5.43 13.49
N PRO A 124 -12.38 4.48 13.54
CA PRO A 124 -12.21 3.21 14.23
C PRO A 124 -11.03 2.36 13.72
N GLY A 125 -10.69 2.45 12.42
CA GLY A 125 -9.56 1.73 11.84
C GLY A 125 -8.23 2.27 12.32
N GLN A 126 -8.07 3.60 12.33
CA GLN A 126 -6.91 4.27 12.91
C GLN A 126 -6.73 3.92 14.38
N LEU A 127 -7.81 3.97 15.17
CA LEU A 127 -7.76 3.61 16.59
C LEU A 127 -7.36 2.14 16.81
N MET A 128 -7.86 1.23 15.96
CA MET A 128 -7.48 -0.18 16.01
C MET A 128 -6.00 -0.37 15.67
N LEU A 129 -5.52 0.28 14.62
CA LEU A 129 -4.12 0.23 14.21
C LEU A 129 -3.21 0.73 15.33
N ILE A 130 -3.51 1.89 15.92
CA ILE A 130 -2.74 2.43 17.05
C ILE A 130 -2.72 1.44 18.22
N ARG A 131 -3.87 0.90 18.62
CA ARG A 131 -3.93 -0.07 19.72
C ARG A 131 -3.07 -1.31 19.45
N HIS A 132 -3.08 -1.81 18.22
CA HIS A 132 -2.30 -2.96 17.83
C HIS A 132 -0.80 -2.65 17.83
N VAL A 133 -0.37 -1.58 17.16
CA VAL A 133 1.06 -1.28 17.02
C VAL A 133 1.66 -0.62 18.25
N CYS A 134 0.87 -0.08 19.17
CA CYS A 134 1.37 0.58 20.38
C CYS A 134 1.12 -0.24 21.66
N SER A 135 0.63 -1.47 21.56
CA SER A 135 0.32 -2.33 22.73
C SER A 135 1.51 -2.53 23.66
N ASP A 136 2.70 -2.67 23.10
CA ASP A 136 3.91 -3.04 23.85
C ASP A 136 4.54 -1.87 24.63
N GLN A 137 4.13 -0.63 24.33
CA GLN A 137 4.58 0.57 25.04
C GLN A 137 3.89 0.73 26.41
N SER A 138 2.75 0.05 26.62
CA SER A 138 1.98 0.14 27.86
C SER A 138 2.51 -0.74 29.00
N ALA A 139 3.48 -1.63 28.72
CA ALA A 139 4.01 -2.60 29.68
C ALA A 139 5.25 -2.12 30.46
N GLY A 140 5.69 -0.87 30.25
CA GLY A 140 6.95 -0.34 30.77
C GLY A 140 6.82 0.89 31.68
N THR A 141 5.79 0.95 32.52
CA THR A 141 5.67 1.99 33.58
C THR A 141 5.39 1.37 34.93
#